data_AF-A0AAI8CKE1-F1
#
_entry.id   AF-A0AAI8CKE1-F1
#
_cell.length_a   1.000
_cell.length_b   1.000
_cell.length_c   1.000
_cell.angle_alpha   90.00
_cell.angle_beta   90.00
_cell.angle_gamma   90.00
#
_symmetry.space_group_name_H-M   'P 1'
#
loop_
_entity.id
_entity.type
_entity.pdbx_description
1 polymer ?
#
loop_
_entity_poly.entity_id
_entity_poly.type
_entity_poly.pdbx_seq_one_letter_code
_entity_poly.pdbx_strand_id
1 'polypeptide(L)'
;MNTLIQHEFDINFYLIVLYQAHVYLIILLKLKKFIAPQNTDLILSEAQKKELYHKLIEQLLKDFLLANEDLNIPHSISPIELKIQVHKKIHQLIHNKFNVYLNLLYIIDVNEDEIKKLDGFNPVELAEQVSYLILKREWQKVWYKNLY
;
A
#
# COMPACT_ATOMS: atom_id res chain seq x y z
N MET A 1 -27.93 46.82 27.16
CA MET A 1 -26.79 46.94 26.22
C MET A 1 -25.72 45.84 26.41
N ASN A 2 -25.53 45.28 27.61
CA ASN A 2 -24.48 44.27 27.86
C ASN A 2 -24.80 42.84 27.41
N THR A 3 -26.08 42.44 27.31
CA THR A 3 -26.46 41.04 27.04
C THR A 3 -26.23 40.61 25.60
N LEU A 4 -26.42 41.50 24.61
CA LEU A 4 -26.17 41.21 23.20
C LEU A 4 -24.67 41.06 22.92
N ILE A 5 -23.84 41.92 23.53
CA ILE A 5 -22.38 41.87 23.40
C ILE A 5 -21.82 40.58 24.03
N GLN A 6 -22.30 40.19 25.21
CA GLN A 6 -21.91 38.92 25.84
C GLN A 6 -22.29 37.71 24.98
N HIS A 7 -23.50 37.69 24.43
CA HIS A 7 -23.96 36.60 23.57
C HIS A 7 -23.16 36.51 22.25
N GLU A 8 -22.75 37.64 21.70
CA GLU A 8 -21.91 37.71 20.49
C GLU A 8 -20.46 37.26 20.76
N PHE A 9 -19.93 37.57 21.96
CA PHE A 9 -18.65 37.03 22.44
C PHE A 9 -18.70 35.52 22.64
N ASP A 10 -19.78 34.97 23.23
CA ASP A 10 -19.94 33.54 23.42
C ASP A 10 -19.98 32.79 22.07
N ILE A 11 -20.76 33.28 21.10
CA ILE A 11 -20.81 32.67 19.75
C ILE A 11 -19.44 32.67 19.08
N ASN A 12 -18.71 33.79 19.13
CA ASN A 12 -17.39 33.88 18.53
C ASN A 12 -16.38 32.94 19.21
N PHE A 13 -16.46 32.80 20.53
CA PHE A 13 -15.64 31.85 21.27
C PHE A 13 -15.94 30.40 20.84
N TYR A 14 -17.21 30.01 20.75
CA TYR A 14 -17.60 28.68 20.27
C TYR A 14 -17.13 28.40 18.84
N LEU A 15 -17.22 29.38 17.94
CA LEU A 15 -16.76 29.24 16.54
C LEU A 15 -15.24 29.03 16.46
N ILE A 16 -14.46 29.74 17.27
CA ILE A 16 -12.99 29.57 17.34
C ILE A 16 -12.63 28.17 17.86
N VAL A 17 -13.31 27.70 18.90
CA VAL A 17 -13.08 26.35 19.47
C VAL A 17 -13.43 25.26 18.45
N LEU A 18 -14.55 25.40 17.74
CA LEU A 18 -14.95 24.47 16.68
C LEU A 18 -13.95 24.45 15.51
N TYR A 19 -13.49 25.63 15.09
CA TYR A 19 -12.47 25.73 14.04
C TYR A 19 -11.15 25.08 14.48
N GLN A 20 -10.68 25.36 15.70
CA GLN A 20 -9.46 24.77 16.24
C GLN A 20 -9.57 23.23 16.35
N ALA A 21 -10.72 22.71 16.80
CA ALA A 21 -10.97 21.28 16.87
C ALA A 21 -10.98 20.63 15.48
N HIS A 22 -11.57 21.29 14.48
CA HIS A 22 -11.56 20.83 13.10
C HIS A 22 -10.14 20.82 12.51
N VAL A 23 -9.36 21.87 12.74
CA VAL A 23 -7.93 21.93 12.34
C VAL A 23 -7.14 20.80 13.01
N TYR A 24 -7.37 20.54 14.29
CA TYR A 24 -6.71 19.46 15.03
C TYR A 24 -7.09 18.08 14.48
N LEU A 25 -8.36 17.87 14.13
CA LEU A 25 -8.84 16.65 13.50
C LEU A 25 -8.18 16.43 12.13
N ILE A 26 -8.06 17.48 11.31
CA ILE A 26 -7.34 17.43 10.03
C ILE A 26 -5.87 17.05 10.24
N ILE A 27 -5.20 17.62 11.24
CA ILE A 27 -3.80 17.30 11.57
C ILE A 27 -3.67 15.84 12.03
N LEU A 28 -4.54 15.35 12.90
CA LEU A 28 -4.55 13.96 13.36
C LEU A 28 -4.81 12.97 12.22
N LEU A 29 -5.67 13.32 11.27
CA LEU A 29 -5.89 12.51 10.06
C LEU A 29 -4.64 12.47 9.17
N LYS A 30 -3.87 13.56 9.09
CA LYS A 30 -2.60 13.64 8.34
C LYS A 30 -1.43 12.91 9.00
N LEU A 31 -1.51 12.59 10.29
CA LEU A 31 -0.48 11.86 11.05
C LEU A 31 -0.59 10.34 10.97
N LYS A 32 -1.52 9.79 10.17
CA LYS A 32 -1.66 8.33 10.05
C LYS A 32 -0.35 7.73 9.51
N LYS A 33 0.30 6.92 10.34
CA LYS A 33 1.45 6.11 9.97
C LYS A 33 0.96 4.83 9.29
N PHE A 34 1.55 4.45 8.17
CA PHE A 34 1.28 3.16 7.54
C PHE A 34 1.70 2.03 8.48
N ILE A 35 0.78 1.11 8.75
CA ILE A 35 1.04 -0.12 9.50
C ILE A 35 0.92 -1.26 8.49
N ALA A 36 2.03 -1.93 8.20
CA ALA A 36 2.06 -3.01 7.23
C ALA A 36 1.23 -4.21 7.75
N PRO A 37 0.28 -4.73 6.95
CA PRO A 37 -0.39 -5.98 7.28
C PRO A 37 0.60 -7.15 7.27
N GLN A 38 0.37 -8.15 8.10
CA GLN A 38 1.36 -9.21 8.39
C GLN A 38 1.57 -10.22 7.27
N ASN A 39 0.63 -10.34 6.34
CA ASN A 39 0.69 -11.30 5.24
C ASN A 39 -0.12 -10.82 4.03
N THR A 40 0.04 -11.51 2.91
CA THR A 40 -0.63 -11.19 1.64
C THR A 40 -2.14 -11.16 1.77
N ASP A 41 -2.76 -12.14 2.45
CA ASP A 41 -4.22 -12.21 2.56
C ASP A 41 -4.79 -10.98 3.30
N LEU A 42 -4.10 -10.52 4.33
CA LEU A 42 -4.45 -9.30 5.04
C LEU A 42 -4.27 -8.03 4.20
N ILE A 43 -3.19 -7.95 3.39
CA ILE A 43 -2.98 -6.84 2.44
C ILE A 43 -4.18 -6.74 1.48
N LEU A 44 -4.53 -7.86 0.86
CA LEU A 44 -5.59 -7.88 -0.14
C LEU A 44 -6.96 -7.61 0.50
N SER A 45 -7.22 -8.17 1.68
CA SER A 45 -8.45 -7.89 2.43
C SER A 45 -8.56 -6.41 2.80
N GLU A 46 -7.47 -5.78 3.25
CA GLU A 46 -7.47 -4.35 3.58
C GLU A 46 -7.68 -3.49 2.33
N ALA A 47 -7.04 -3.82 1.21
CA ALA A 47 -7.21 -3.13 -0.06
C ALA A 47 -8.66 -3.19 -0.56
N GLN A 48 -9.33 -4.34 -0.40
CA GLN A 48 -10.76 -4.47 -0.72
C GLN A 48 -11.62 -3.64 0.23
N LYS A 49 -11.40 -3.73 1.55
CA LYS A 49 -12.17 -2.98 2.55
C LYS A 49 -12.07 -1.46 2.38
N LYS A 50 -10.95 -0.97 1.83
CA LYS A 50 -10.74 0.46 1.53
C LYS A 50 -11.17 0.85 0.12
N GLU A 51 -11.69 -0.07 -0.69
CA GLU A 51 -12.04 0.15 -2.10
C GLU A 51 -10.84 0.60 -2.96
N LEU A 52 -9.62 0.20 -2.58
CA LEU A 52 -8.37 0.54 -3.26
C LEU A 52 -7.73 -0.65 -3.99
N TYR A 53 -8.40 -1.80 -4.00
CA TYR A 53 -7.89 -3.02 -4.64
C TYR A 53 -7.60 -2.83 -6.13
N HIS A 54 -8.45 -2.10 -6.86
CA HIS A 54 -8.18 -1.80 -8.27
C HIS A 54 -6.91 -0.95 -8.45
N LYS A 55 -6.73 0.08 -7.61
CA LYS A 55 -5.51 0.90 -7.62
C LYS A 55 -4.25 0.10 -7.29
N LEU A 56 -4.37 -0.93 -6.43
CA LEU A 56 -3.29 -1.88 -6.15
C LEU A 56 -2.92 -2.70 -7.40
N ILE A 57 -3.90 -3.19 -8.14
CA ILE A 57 -3.65 -3.92 -9.40
C ILE A 57 -2.99 -3.01 -10.43
N GLU A 58 -3.50 -1.80 -10.64
CA GLU A 58 -2.93 -0.83 -11.58
C GLU A 58 -1.47 -0.51 -11.24
N GLN A 59 -1.21 -0.25 -9.97
CA GLN A 59 0.11 0.08 -9.46
C GLN A 59 1.08 -1.11 -9.63
N LEU A 60 0.63 -2.33 -9.35
CA LEU A 60 1.40 -3.56 -9.57
C LEU A 60 1.72 -3.78 -11.06
N LEU A 61 0.71 -3.69 -11.93
CA LEU A 61 0.88 -3.84 -13.38
C LEU A 61 1.87 -2.81 -13.95
N LYS A 62 1.77 -1.56 -13.50
CA LYS A 62 2.69 -0.48 -13.89
C LYS A 62 4.13 -0.82 -13.53
N ASP A 63 4.39 -1.21 -12.28
CA ASP A 63 5.76 -1.42 -11.81
C ASP A 63 6.38 -2.69 -12.42
N PHE A 64 5.58 -3.73 -12.70
CA PHE A 64 6.01 -4.87 -13.51
C PHE A 64 6.40 -4.46 -14.94
N LEU A 65 5.58 -3.64 -15.60
CA LEU A 65 5.87 -3.17 -16.95
C LEU A 65 7.16 -2.33 -17.00
N LEU A 66 7.39 -1.48 -16.00
CA LEU A 66 8.64 -0.73 -15.86
C LEU A 66 9.86 -1.66 -15.71
N ALA A 67 9.68 -2.83 -15.10
CA ALA A 67 10.71 -3.87 -14.99
C ALA A 67 10.89 -4.69 -16.28
N ASN A 68 10.22 -4.29 -17.38
CA ASN A 68 10.20 -4.98 -18.66
C ASN A 68 9.61 -6.40 -18.58
N GLU A 69 8.62 -6.60 -17.70
CA GLU A 69 7.90 -7.86 -17.57
C GLU A 69 6.39 -7.61 -17.53
N ASP A 70 5.63 -8.38 -18.32
CA ASP A 70 4.18 -8.36 -18.24
C ASP A 70 3.68 -9.43 -17.26
N LEU A 71 2.92 -8.99 -16.25
CA LEU A 71 2.26 -9.88 -15.30
C LEU A 71 1.07 -10.61 -15.95
N ASN A 72 0.48 -10.05 -17.01
CA ASN A 72 -0.60 -10.61 -17.82
C ASN A 72 -1.80 -11.09 -16.98
N ILE A 73 -2.33 -10.19 -16.14
CA ILE A 73 -3.51 -10.43 -15.30
C ILE A 73 -4.64 -9.47 -15.66
N PRO A 74 -5.91 -9.89 -15.59
CA PRO A 74 -7.03 -8.98 -15.82
C PRO A 74 -7.20 -7.99 -14.66
N HIS A 75 -7.67 -6.79 -14.94
CA HIS A 75 -7.96 -5.77 -13.93
C HIS A 75 -9.06 -6.17 -12.93
N SER A 76 -9.88 -7.17 -13.29
CA SER A 76 -10.96 -7.74 -12.47
C SER A 76 -10.55 -9.03 -11.73
N ILE A 77 -9.25 -9.33 -11.67
CA ILE A 77 -8.72 -10.54 -11.00
C ILE A 77 -9.14 -10.59 -9.52
N SER A 78 -9.53 -11.79 -9.05
CA SER A 78 -9.87 -11.98 -7.63
C SER A 78 -8.61 -11.92 -6.75
N PRO A 79 -8.71 -11.56 -5.45
CA PRO A 79 -7.58 -11.53 -4.54
C PRO A 79 -6.79 -12.84 -4.47
N ILE A 80 -7.51 -13.96 -4.43
CA ILE A 80 -6.93 -15.30 -4.36
C ILE A 80 -6.13 -15.59 -5.63
N GLU A 81 -6.70 -15.28 -6.79
CA GLU A 81 -6.02 -15.48 -8.07
C GLU A 81 -4.82 -14.55 -8.21
N LEU A 82 -4.93 -13.29 -7.77
CA LEU A 82 -3.81 -12.34 -7.77
C LEU A 82 -2.63 -12.88 -6.96
N LYS A 83 -2.89 -13.38 -5.74
CA LYS A 83 -1.85 -13.99 -4.89
C LYS A 83 -1.13 -15.13 -5.61
N ILE A 84 -1.89 -16.02 -6.25
CA ILE A 84 -1.36 -17.18 -6.98
C ILE A 84 -0.52 -16.72 -8.18
N GLN A 85 -1.03 -15.77 -8.97
CA GLN A 85 -0.35 -15.31 -10.19
C GLN A 85 0.94 -14.54 -9.87
N VAL A 86 0.94 -13.70 -8.83
CA VAL A 86 2.15 -13.01 -8.36
C VAL A 86 3.18 -14.04 -7.88
N HIS A 87 2.79 -14.98 -7.03
CA HIS A 87 3.69 -16.04 -6.55
C HIS A 87 4.33 -16.82 -7.69
N LYS A 88 3.50 -17.30 -8.62
CA LYS A 88 3.97 -18.02 -9.81
C LYS A 88 4.93 -17.18 -10.65
N LYS A 89 4.60 -15.90 -10.88
CA LYS A 89 5.45 -15.00 -11.66
C LYS A 89 6.79 -14.77 -10.98
N ILE A 90 6.81 -14.48 -9.68
CA ILE A 90 8.06 -14.29 -8.94
C ILE A 90 8.90 -15.56 -8.94
N HIS A 91 8.30 -16.72 -8.73
CA HIS A 91 8.99 -18.00 -8.84
C HIS A 91 9.64 -18.19 -10.21
N GLN A 92 8.92 -17.87 -11.29
CA GLN A 92 9.47 -17.92 -12.66
C GLN A 92 10.61 -16.91 -12.88
N LEU A 93 10.49 -15.69 -12.36
CA LEU A 93 11.51 -14.66 -12.52
C LEU A 93 12.81 -15.03 -11.80
N ILE A 94 12.71 -15.58 -10.59
CA ILE A 94 13.88 -16.03 -9.81
C ILE A 94 14.67 -17.09 -10.59
N HIS A 95 13.99 -18.06 -11.22
CA HIS A 95 14.67 -19.17 -11.90
C HIS A 95 15.09 -18.85 -13.34
N ASN A 96 14.23 -18.18 -14.12
CA ASN A 96 14.38 -18.09 -15.57
C ASN A 96 14.85 -16.71 -16.04
N LYS A 97 14.63 -15.67 -15.23
CA LYS A 97 14.88 -14.27 -15.62
C LYS A 97 15.42 -13.44 -14.44
N PHE A 98 16.52 -13.89 -13.84
CA PHE A 98 17.04 -13.29 -12.61
C PHE A 98 17.36 -11.77 -12.73
N ASN A 99 17.82 -11.31 -13.90
CA ASN A 99 18.05 -9.87 -14.13
C ASN A 99 16.75 -9.05 -14.07
N VAL A 100 15.65 -9.60 -14.60
CA VAL A 100 14.32 -8.96 -14.55
C VAL A 100 13.79 -8.96 -13.11
N TYR A 101 14.02 -10.05 -12.37
CA TYR A 101 13.73 -10.13 -10.94
C TYR A 101 14.42 -9.01 -10.15
N LEU A 102 15.74 -8.84 -10.31
CA LEU A 102 16.48 -7.77 -9.63
C LEU A 102 15.93 -6.39 -10.01
N ASN A 103 15.73 -6.14 -11.31
CA ASN A 103 15.17 -4.87 -11.78
C ASN A 103 13.79 -4.57 -11.18
N LEU A 104 12.93 -5.60 -11.07
CA LEU A 104 11.62 -5.49 -10.43
C LEU A 104 11.75 -5.05 -8.97
N LEU A 105 12.62 -5.68 -8.19
CA LEU A 105 12.84 -5.30 -6.79
C LEU A 105 13.29 -3.85 -6.65
N TYR A 106 14.19 -3.39 -7.53
CA TYR A 106 14.66 -2.00 -7.54
C TYR A 106 13.53 -1.01 -7.87
N ILE A 107 12.72 -1.28 -8.89
CA ILE A 107 11.61 -0.40 -9.29
C ILE A 107 10.53 -0.32 -8.21
N ILE A 108 10.24 -1.47 -7.59
CA ILE A 108 9.25 -1.57 -6.52
C ILE A 108 9.76 -0.94 -5.21
N ASP A 109 11.07 -0.71 -5.10
CA ASP A 109 11.75 -0.23 -3.91
C ASP A 109 11.57 -1.22 -2.74
N VAL A 110 11.82 -2.52 -3.02
CA VAL A 110 11.89 -3.56 -1.98
C VAL A 110 13.23 -3.45 -1.27
N ASN A 111 13.21 -3.46 0.07
CA ASN A 111 14.43 -3.35 0.87
C ASN A 111 15.33 -4.58 0.68
N GLU A 112 16.55 -4.37 0.17
CA GLU A 112 17.53 -5.44 -0.05
C GLU A 112 17.89 -6.21 1.22
N ASP A 113 17.94 -5.55 2.37
CA ASP A 113 18.26 -6.20 3.65
C ASP A 113 17.13 -7.12 4.10
N GLU A 114 15.87 -6.85 3.71
CA GLU A 114 14.77 -7.81 3.90
C GLU A 114 14.96 -9.03 3.01
N ILE A 115 15.36 -8.83 1.75
CA ILE A 115 15.62 -9.93 0.80
C ILE A 115 16.79 -10.81 1.25
N LYS A 116 17.90 -10.22 1.71
CA LYS A 116 19.10 -10.95 2.17
C LYS A 116 18.85 -11.80 3.41
N LYS A 117 17.82 -11.49 4.20
CA LYS A 117 17.43 -12.27 5.39
C LYS A 117 16.54 -13.46 5.06
N LEU A 118 15.98 -13.52 3.86
CA LEU A 118 15.14 -14.64 3.46
C LEU A 118 15.99 -15.89 3.28
N ASP A 119 15.45 -17.01 3.74
CA ASP A 119 16.09 -18.30 3.53
C ASP A 119 15.89 -18.73 2.06
N GLY A 120 17.02 -18.94 1.36
CA GLY A 120 17.05 -19.32 -0.05
C GLY A 120 17.02 -20.83 -0.29
N PHE A 121 16.96 -21.67 0.75
CA PHE A 121 17.03 -23.13 0.58
C PHE A 121 15.81 -23.72 -0.14
N ASN A 122 14.61 -23.13 0.04
CA ASN A 122 13.42 -23.54 -0.69
C ASN A 122 12.94 -22.43 -1.65
N PRO A 123 13.14 -22.59 -2.97
CA PRO A 123 12.75 -21.57 -3.95
C PRO A 123 11.26 -21.25 -3.98
N VAL A 124 10.40 -22.19 -3.58
CA VAL A 124 8.94 -21.98 -3.51
C VAL A 124 8.58 -21.04 -2.37
N GLU A 125 9.16 -21.27 -1.19
CA GLU A 125 8.98 -20.42 -0.01
C GLU A 125 9.61 -19.04 -0.22
N LEU A 126 10.79 -18.98 -0.84
CA LEU A 126 11.43 -17.71 -1.21
C LEU A 126 10.50 -16.87 -2.09
N ALA A 127 9.93 -17.48 -3.14
CA ALA A 127 8.99 -16.78 -4.01
C ALA A 127 7.75 -16.28 -3.26
N GLU A 128 7.25 -17.03 -2.27
CA GLU A 128 6.11 -16.62 -1.45
C GLU A 128 6.46 -15.40 -0.59
N GLN A 129 7.59 -15.45 0.12
CA GLN A 129 8.08 -14.37 0.97
C GLN A 129 8.34 -13.09 0.16
N VAL A 130 8.97 -13.22 -1.01
CA VAL A 130 9.21 -12.06 -1.88
C VAL A 130 7.91 -11.52 -2.47
N SER A 131 6.95 -12.38 -2.82
CA SER A 131 5.63 -11.93 -3.27
C SER A 131 4.90 -11.09 -2.22
N TYR A 132 5.00 -11.48 -0.95
CA TYR A 132 4.50 -10.68 0.16
C TYR A 132 5.22 -9.32 0.24
N LEU A 133 6.55 -9.28 0.17
CA LEU A 133 7.31 -8.02 0.24
C LEU A 133 6.95 -7.05 -0.90
N ILE A 134 6.78 -7.58 -2.11
CA ILE A 134 6.33 -6.82 -3.28
C ILE A 134 4.95 -6.23 -3.03
N LEU A 135 3.97 -7.06 -2.66
CA LEU A 135 2.61 -6.60 -2.40
C LEU A 135 2.53 -5.62 -1.22
N LYS A 136 3.39 -5.80 -0.19
CA LYS A 136 3.53 -4.87 0.94
C LYS A 136 3.95 -3.48 0.46
N ARG A 137 4.95 -3.41 -0.43
CA ARG A 137 5.45 -2.13 -0.98
C ARG A 137 4.44 -1.48 -1.91
N GLU A 138 3.82 -2.23 -2.80
CA GLU A 138 2.77 -1.69 -3.69
C GLU A 138 1.55 -1.19 -2.90
N TRP A 139 1.15 -1.94 -1.87
CA TRP A 139 0.08 -1.50 -0.98
C TRP A 139 0.44 -0.22 -0.25
N GLN A 140 1.66 -0.12 0.28
CA GLN A 140 2.13 1.09 0.95
C GLN A 140 2.07 2.32 0.02
N LYS A 141 2.50 2.18 -1.24
CA LYS A 141 2.41 3.27 -2.24
C LYS A 141 0.97 3.71 -2.46
N VAL A 142 0.05 2.77 -2.69
CA VAL A 142 -1.37 3.07 -2.91
C VAL A 142 -2.01 3.71 -1.68
N TRP A 143 -1.68 3.22 -0.49
CA TRP A 143 -2.18 3.74 0.77
C TRP A 143 -1.80 5.20 0.98
N TYR A 144 -0.52 5.55 0.76
CA TYR A 144 -0.09 6.95 0.86
C TYR A 144 -0.71 7.82 -0.23
N LYS A 145 -0.78 7.34 -1.48
CA LYS A 145 -1.46 8.07 -2.58
C LYS A 145 -2.93 8.36 -2.31
N ASN A 146 -3.60 7.59 -1.45
CA ASN A 146 -4.99 7.82 -1.08
C ASN A 146 -5.18 8.78 0.10
N LEU A 147 -4.10 9.14 0.81
CA LEU A 147 -4.14 10.13 1.88
C LEU A 147 -3.95 11.57 1.39
N TYR A 148 -3.52 11.75 0.14
CA TYR A 148 -3.23 13.03 -0.50
C TYR A 148 -4.10 13.22 -1.75
#